data_AF-A0A7H9E5P1-F1
#
_entry.id   AF-A0A7H9E5P1-F1
#
_cell.length_a   1.000
_cell.length_b   1.000
_cell.length_c   1.000
_cell.angle_alpha   90.00
_cell.angle_beta   90.00
_cell.angle_gamma   90.00
#
_symmetry.space_group_name_H-M   'P 1'
#
loop_
_entity.id
_entity.type
_entity.pdbx_description
1 polymer ?
#
loop_
_entity_poly.entity_id
_entity_poly.type
_entity_poly.pdbx_seq_one_letter_code
_entity_poly.pdbx_strand_id
1 'polypeptide(L)'
;MVLPRLKEIREKMNKTQAQLSDYLSNEKGLNISRGTIAKYESGVNYPSPQTMNKLAHALNVSEYYLSGKGTQRSDIDHKLISLLHNKYFNISDSTDEFHQYLKNYLLFLGDYNTPLSFYRNKDGDIDETAKKTHFPQFDEINEFWKKDFSFLFKNPNFIDSLVGTTNKEFENLVLNKLKDQYSKDVDNRNFNILIDEVDNMAHNIELTASKVINNQATKKELLSAIDQGIQNLQFAKENFFLSEDSKDEKNDKQ
;
A
#
# COMPACT_ATOMS: atom_id res chain seq x y z
N MET A 1 -29.95 10.68 6.99
CA MET A 1 -29.18 10.39 8.22
C MET A 1 -28.40 9.11 7.96
N VAL A 2 -27.07 9.10 8.13
CA VAL A 2 -26.24 7.90 7.87
C VAL A 2 -26.54 6.85 8.94
N LEU A 3 -26.51 5.55 8.65
CA LEU A 3 -26.78 4.50 9.65
C LEU A 3 -25.54 4.18 10.49
N PRO A 4 -25.67 3.83 11.78
CA PRO A 4 -24.53 3.38 12.58
C PRO A 4 -24.03 2.02 12.09
N ARG A 5 -22.71 1.80 12.14
CA ARG A 5 -22.05 0.52 11.79
C ARG A 5 -22.22 -0.56 12.86
N LEU A 6 -23.20 -0.44 13.76
CA LEU A 6 -23.41 -1.36 14.87
C LEU A 6 -23.65 -2.81 14.38
N LYS A 7 -24.42 -2.95 13.30
CA LYS A 7 -24.69 -4.25 12.65
C LYS A 7 -23.41 -4.90 12.14
N GLU A 8 -22.59 -4.12 11.44
CA GLU A 8 -21.31 -4.57 10.88
C GLU A 8 -20.37 -5.06 11.99
N ILE A 9 -20.21 -4.28 13.07
CA ILE A 9 -19.37 -4.67 14.22
C ILE A 9 -19.89 -5.96 14.85
N ARG A 10 -21.21 -6.05 15.04
CA ARG A 10 -21.84 -7.23 15.61
C ARG A 10 -21.56 -8.49 14.80
N GLU A 11 -21.66 -8.39 13.48
CA GLU A 11 -21.41 -9.49 12.55
C GLU A 11 -19.93 -9.89 12.54
N LYS A 12 -18.99 -8.92 12.58
CA LYS A 12 -17.55 -9.20 12.76
C LYS A 12 -17.23 -9.92 14.08
N MET A 13 -18.00 -9.64 15.13
CA MET A 13 -17.90 -10.35 16.42
C MET A 13 -18.58 -11.72 16.43
N ASN A 14 -19.22 -12.14 15.33
CA ASN A 14 -20.03 -13.37 15.24
C ASN A 14 -21.13 -13.45 16.33
N LYS A 15 -21.77 -12.32 16.66
CA LYS A 15 -22.82 -12.26 17.69
C LYS A 15 -24.21 -12.01 17.06
N THR A 16 -25.23 -12.60 17.66
CA THR A 16 -26.62 -12.19 17.44
C THR A 16 -26.92 -10.88 18.18
N GLN A 17 -28.04 -10.21 17.86
CA GLN A 17 -28.45 -8.99 18.56
C GLN A 17 -28.65 -9.22 20.07
N ALA A 18 -29.12 -10.42 20.46
CA ALA A 18 -29.25 -10.81 21.86
C ALA A 18 -27.87 -10.95 22.51
N GLN A 19 -26.95 -11.68 21.90
CA GLN A 19 -25.59 -11.86 22.42
C GLN A 19 -24.81 -10.54 22.50
N LEU A 20 -25.05 -9.59 21.60
CA LEU A 20 -24.45 -8.25 21.70
C LEU A 20 -25.04 -7.46 22.88
N SER A 21 -26.36 -7.55 23.11
CA SER A 21 -27.02 -6.97 24.28
C SER A 21 -26.40 -7.49 25.57
N ASP A 22 -26.24 -8.81 25.67
CA ASP A 22 -25.69 -9.47 26.85
C ASP A 22 -24.22 -9.10 27.05
N TYR A 23 -23.43 -9.06 25.98
CA TYR A 23 -22.04 -8.60 26.01
C TYR A 23 -21.91 -7.16 26.54
N LEU A 24 -22.69 -6.23 25.99
CA LEU A 24 -22.65 -4.83 26.40
C LEU A 24 -23.08 -4.68 27.87
N SER A 25 -24.10 -5.42 28.30
CA SER A 25 -24.60 -5.39 29.68
C SER A 25 -23.59 -6.01 30.67
N ASN A 26 -23.19 -7.25 30.43
CA ASN A 26 -22.45 -8.07 31.41
C ASN A 26 -20.96 -7.75 31.43
N GLU A 27 -20.36 -7.49 30.26
CA GLU A 27 -18.91 -7.31 30.15
C GLU A 27 -18.50 -5.83 30.09
N LYS A 28 -19.40 -4.95 29.64
CA LYS A 28 -19.10 -3.52 29.44
C LYS A 28 -19.90 -2.59 30.34
N GLY A 29 -20.81 -3.11 31.17
CA GLY A 29 -21.64 -2.31 32.08
C GLY A 29 -22.60 -1.36 31.37
N LEU A 30 -22.92 -1.63 30.10
CA LEU A 30 -23.74 -0.80 29.24
C LEU A 30 -25.07 -1.50 28.94
N ASN A 31 -26.10 -1.17 29.73
CA ASN A 31 -27.42 -1.76 29.63
C ASN A 31 -28.18 -1.25 28.40
N ILE A 32 -28.01 -1.93 27.26
CA ILE A 32 -28.76 -1.66 26.02
C ILE A 32 -29.48 -2.93 25.62
N SER A 33 -30.81 -2.89 25.59
CA SER A 33 -31.63 -4.05 25.24
C SER A 33 -31.43 -4.49 23.78
N ARG A 34 -31.65 -5.78 23.51
CA ARG A 34 -31.77 -6.34 22.13
C ARG A 34 -32.68 -5.50 21.25
N GLY A 35 -33.84 -5.07 21.76
CA GLY A 35 -34.80 -4.27 21.01
C GLY A 35 -34.24 -2.89 20.62
N THR A 36 -33.46 -2.29 21.52
CA THR A 36 -32.75 -1.03 21.24
C THR A 36 -31.66 -1.23 20.19
N ILE A 37 -30.88 -2.31 20.27
CA ILE A 37 -29.88 -2.66 19.25
C ILE A 37 -30.54 -2.82 17.88
N ALA A 38 -31.65 -3.57 17.79
CA ALA A 38 -32.37 -3.75 16.53
C ALA A 38 -32.87 -2.43 15.94
N LYS A 39 -33.35 -1.51 16.78
CA LYS A 39 -33.76 -0.15 16.37
C LYS A 39 -32.58 0.69 15.87
N TYR A 40 -31.40 0.57 16.49
CA TYR A 40 -30.18 1.24 16.03
C TYR A 40 -29.71 0.68 14.68
N GLU A 41 -29.69 -0.65 14.52
CA GLU A 41 -29.24 -1.31 13.29
C GLU A 41 -30.18 -1.05 12.09
N SER A 42 -31.47 -0.85 12.34
CA SER A 42 -32.48 -0.55 11.31
C SER A 42 -32.64 0.95 11.03
N GLY A 43 -32.01 1.82 11.83
CA GLY A 43 -32.19 3.27 11.72
C GLY A 43 -33.52 3.81 12.25
N VAL A 44 -34.36 2.95 12.84
CA VAL A 44 -35.63 3.35 13.46
C VAL A 44 -35.38 4.31 14.62
N ASN A 45 -34.30 4.11 15.36
CA ASN A 45 -33.87 5.02 16.40
C ASN A 45 -32.37 5.25 16.30
N TYR A 46 -31.88 6.39 16.77
CA TYR A 46 -30.47 6.73 16.71
C TYR A 46 -29.89 6.90 18.12
N PRO A 47 -28.68 6.38 18.40
CA PRO A 47 -28.03 6.62 19.69
C PRO A 47 -27.83 8.12 19.92
N SER A 48 -28.07 8.59 21.14
CA SER A 48 -27.67 9.95 21.54
C SER A 48 -26.13 10.08 21.46
N PRO A 49 -25.57 11.30 21.37
CA PRO A 49 -24.11 11.48 21.36
C PRO A 49 -23.42 10.79 22.55
N GLN A 50 -24.02 10.88 23.75
CA GLN A 50 -23.51 10.21 24.96
C GLN A 50 -23.57 8.67 24.83
N THR A 51 -24.66 8.13 24.29
CA THR A 51 -24.78 6.68 24.06
C THR A 51 -23.83 6.19 22.98
N MET A 52 -23.63 6.98 21.92
CA MET A 52 -22.69 6.69 20.84
C MET A 52 -21.26 6.60 21.36
N ASN A 53 -20.84 7.57 22.17
CA ASN A 53 -19.52 7.59 22.78
C ASN A 53 -19.27 6.37 23.70
N LYS A 54 -20.25 6.02 24.54
CA LYS A 54 -20.20 4.82 25.39
C LYS A 54 -20.13 3.53 24.58
N LEU A 55 -20.92 3.41 23.52
CA LEU A 55 -20.87 2.26 22.61
C LEU A 55 -19.52 2.15 21.91
N ALA A 56 -18.98 3.28 21.42
CA ALA A 56 -17.68 3.32 20.76
C ALA A 56 -16.56 2.82 21.69
N HIS A 57 -16.53 3.31 22.93
CA HIS A 57 -15.60 2.83 23.96
C HIS A 57 -15.81 1.34 24.29
N ALA A 58 -17.06 0.91 24.50
CA ALA A 58 -17.37 -0.48 24.85
C ALA A 58 -16.94 -1.47 23.76
N LEU A 59 -17.09 -1.08 22.49
CA LEU A 59 -16.76 -1.88 21.32
C LEU A 59 -15.32 -1.67 20.83
N ASN A 60 -14.54 -0.82 21.51
CA ASN A 60 -13.17 -0.46 21.17
C ASN A 60 -13.02 0.02 19.71
N VAL A 61 -13.93 0.90 19.28
CA VAL A 61 -13.92 1.55 17.95
C VAL A 61 -14.03 3.06 18.10
N SER A 62 -13.69 3.82 17.07
CA SER A 62 -13.90 5.28 17.09
C SER A 62 -15.39 5.62 16.95
N GLU A 63 -15.80 6.73 17.56
CA GLU A 63 -17.17 7.24 17.41
C GLU A 63 -17.48 7.59 15.94
N TYR A 64 -16.46 8.05 15.21
CA TYR A 64 -16.54 8.39 13.80
C TYR A 64 -16.84 7.16 12.93
N TYR A 65 -16.17 6.04 13.20
CA TYR A 65 -16.46 4.75 12.57
C TYR A 65 -17.87 4.27 12.93
N LEU A 66 -18.20 4.20 14.22
CA LEU A 66 -19.47 3.65 14.69
C LEU A 66 -20.68 4.43 14.17
N SER A 67 -20.59 5.76 14.10
CA SER A 67 -21.65 6.62 13.57
C SER A 67 -21.84 6.54 12.05
N GLY A 68 -21.00 5.75 11.35
CA GLY A 68 -21.05 5.59 9.91
C GLY A 68 -20.47 6.77 9.12
N LYS A 69 -19.88 7.77 9.79
CA LYS A 69 -19.38 9.01 9.16
C LYS A 69 -18.04 8.85 8.42
N GLY A 70 -17.37 7.71 8.55
CA GLY A 70 -16.12 7.43 7.82
C GLY A 70 -16.29 6.73 6.49
N THR A 71 -15.16 6.49 5.82
CA THR A 71 -15.06 5.90 4.48
C THR A 71 -15.96 4.66 4.33
N GLN A 72 -16.86 4.68 3.33
CA GLN A 72 -17.71 3.53 3.03
C GLN A 72 -16.97 2.56 2.13
N ARG A 73 -17.28 1.26 2.27
CA ARG A 73 -16.68 0.20 1.43
C ARG A 73 -16.89 0.44 -0.06
N SER A 74 -18.09 0.91 -0.45
CA SER A 74 -18.43 1.26 -1.83
C SER A 74 -17.57 2.38 -2.41
N ASP A 75 -17.02 3.23 -1.55
CA ASP A 75 -16.34 4.45 -1.96
C ASP A 75 -14.82 4.28 -1.96
N ILE A 76 -14.30 3.14 -1.46
CA ILE A 76 -12.86 2.91 -1.28
C ILE A 76 -12.12 3.02 -2.60
N ASP A 77 -12.57 2.32 -3.63
CA ASP A 77 -11.87 2.32 -4.93
C ASP A 77 -11.79 3.74 -5.50
N HIS A 78 -12.91 4.46 -5.51
CA HIS A 78 -12.94 5.86 -5.96
C HIS A 78 -12.01 6.74 -5.11
N LYS A 79 -12.07 6.61 -3.77
CA LYS A 79 -11.22 7.38 -2.86
C LYS A 79 -9.73 7.08 -3.05
N LEU A 80 -9.36 5.81 -3.25
CA LEU A 80 -7.98 5.41 -3.52
C LEU A 80 -7.49 6.08 -4.81
N ILE A 81 -8.24 5.95 -5.90
CA ILE A 81 -7.83 6.52 -7.19
C ILE A 81 -7.72 8.04 -7.09
N SER A 82 -8.74 8.72 -6.54
CA SER A 82 -8.68 10.18 -6.35
C SER A 82 -7.51 10.60 -5.45
N LEU A 83 -7.20 9.83 -4.40
CA LEU A 83 -6.06 10.13 -3.53
C LEU A 83 -4.73 10.01 -4.29
N LEU A 84 -4.49 8.89 -4.97
CA LEU A 84 -3.25 8.66 -5.74
C LEU A 84 -3.07 9.74 -6.81
N HIS A 85 -4.14 10.01 -7.56
CA HIS A 85 -4.18 11.02 -8.61
C HIS A 85 -3.86 12.40 -8.07
N ASN A 86 -4.58 12.84 -7.03
CA ASN A 86 -4.38 14.16 -6.44
C ASN A 86 -2.99 14.29 -5.81
N LYS A 87 -2.49 13.28 -5.08
CA LYS A 87 -1.15 13.31 -4.48
C LYS A 87 -0.04 13.33 -5.53
N TYR A 88 -0.24 12.67 -6.67
CA TYR A 88 0.72 12.72 -7.75
C TYR A 88 0.74 14.09 -8.45
N PHE A 89 -0.41 14.66 -8.79
CA PHE A 89 -0.50 15.90 -9.57
C PHE A 89 -0.50 17.19 -8.72
N ASN A 90 -0.70 17.10 -7.41
CA ASN A 90 -0.63 18.27 -6.53
C ASN A 90 0.83 18.61 -6.20
N ILE A 91 1.45 19.38 -7.09
CA ILE A 91 2.88 19.74 -7.08
C ILE A 91 3.17 20.90 -6.10
N SER A 92 2.17 21.41 -5.36
CA SER A 92 2.34 22.62 -4.54
C SER A 92 3.26 22.45 -3.34
N ASP A 93 3.63 21.22 -2.98
CA ASP A 93 4.51 20.93 -1.85
C ASP A 93 5.58 19.91 -2.26
N SER A 94 6.80 20.38 -2.54
CA SER A 94 7.94 19.52 -2.87
C SER A 94 8.38 18.62 -1.71
N THR A 95 7.85 18.85 -0.50
CA THR A 95 8.11 18.07 0.72
C THR A 95 7.01 17.06 1.04
N ASP A 96 5.94 16.98 0.23
CA ASP A 96 4.89 15.97 0.45
C ASP A 96 5.46 14.57 0.30
N GLU A 97 5.61 13.89 1.43
CA GLU A 97 6.18 12.54 1.50
C GLU A 97 5.39 11.57 0.62
N PHE A 98 4.06 11.72 0.56
CA PHE A 98 3.21 10.87 -0.26
C PHE A 98 3.58 11.00 -1.74
N HIS A 99 3.63 12.24 -2.26
CA HIS A 99 4.08 12.50 -3.63
C HIS A 99 5.45 11.88 -3.93
N GLN A 100 6.41 12.01 -3.02
CA GLN A 100 7.76 11.47 -3.21
C GLN A 100 7.75 9.94 -3.30
N TYR A 101 7.05 9.24 -2.40
CA TYR A 101 6.95 7.78 -2.46
C TYR A 101 6.20 7.30 -3.71
N LEU A 102 5.15 8.01 -4.14
CA LEU A 102 4.46 7.69 -5.39
C LEU A 102 5.39 7.78 -6.59
N LYS A 103 6.15 8.88 -6.69
CA LYS A 103 7.13 9.05 -7.76
C LYS A 103 8.20 7.97 -7.75
N ASN A 104 8.76 7.68 -6.58
CA ASN A 104 9.82 6.68 -6.44
C ASN A 104 9.32 5.29 -6.80
N TYR A 105 8.10 4.93 -6.39
CA TYR A 105 7.50 3.64 -6.75
C TYR A 105 7.26 3.53 -8.26
N LEU A 106 6.72 4.59 -8.90
CA LEU A 106 6.53 4.61 -10.34
C LEU A 106 7.86 4.52 -11.11
N LEU A 107 8.88 5.25 -10.65
CA LEU A 107 10.23 5.17 -11.22
C LEU A 107 10.80 3.75 -11.11
N PHE A 108 10.59 3.09 -9.97
CA PHE A 108 10.99 1.70 -9.75
C PHE A 108 10.28 0.73 -10.69
N LEU A 109 8.98 0.94 -10.96
CA LEU A 109 8.21 0.12 -11.90
C LEU A 109 8.67 0.30 -13.36
N GLY A 110 9.23 1.46 -13.72
CA GLY A 110 9.91 1.69 -14.99
C GLY A 110 9.67 3.08 -15.59
N ASP A 111 10.64 3.57 -16.36
CA ASP A 111 10.73 4.97 -16.81
C ASP A 111 9.72 5.41 -17.89
N TYR A 112 8.94 4.51 -18.47
CA TYR A 112 8.30 4.80 -19.77
C TYR A 112 6.79 5.09 -19.71
N ASN A 113 6.09 4.86 -18.60
CA ASN A 113 4.65 5.15 -18.49
C ASN A 113 4.32 5.72 -17.11
N THR A 114 4.47 7.03 -16.96
CA THR A 114 3.96 7.77 -15.80
C THR A 114 2.54 8.29 -16.07
N PRO A 115 1.75 8.66 -15.05
CA PRO A 115 0.45 9.31 -15.24
C PRO A 115 0.49 10.52 -16.18
N LEU A 116 1.63 11.22 -16.26
CA LEU A 116 1.82 12.35 -17.17
C LEU A 116 1.72 11.98 -18.65
N SER A 117 2.01 10.74 -19.01
CA SER A 117 1.94 10.26 -20.40
C SER A 117 0.54 10.42 -21.00
N PHE A 118 -0.50 10.28 -20.18
CA PHE A 118 -1.91 10.45 -20.56
C PHE A 118 -2.29 11.89 -20.91
N TYR A 119 -1.42 12.86 -20.60
CA TYR A 119 -1.65 14.28 -20.84
C TYR A 119 -0.64 14.87 -21.82
N ARG A 120 0.06 14.05 -22.60
CA ARG A 120 0.97 14.54 -23.64
C ARG A 120 0.24 14.73 -24.97
N ASN A 121 0.53 15.82 -25.66
CA ASN A 121 0.06 16.09 -27.01
C ASN A 121 0.88 15.26 -28.04
N LYS A 122 0.58 15.44 -29.33
CA LYS A 122 1.25 14.72 -30.43
C LYS A 122 2.75 15.03 -30.54
N ASP A 123 3.16 16.20 -30.04
CA ASP A 123 4.55 16.66 -30.05
C ASP A 123 5.33 16.15 -28.81
N GLY A 124 4.64 15.46 -27.90
CA GLY A 124 5.21 14.91 -26.66
C GLY A 124 5.20 15.89 -25.48
N ASP A 125 4.73 17.13 -25.67
CA ASP A 125 4.62 18.12 -24.61
C ASP A 125 3.37 17.90 -23.76
N ILE A 126 3.40 18.31 -22.49
CA ILE A 126 2.21 18.25 -21.63
C ILE A 126 1.16 19.25 -22.15
N ASP A 127 -0.04 18.76 -22.44
CA ASP A 127 -1.20 19.52 -22.89
C ASP A 127 -1.50 20.67 -21.91
N GLU A 128 -1.49 21.90 -22.44
CA GLU A 128 -1.81 23.11 -21.67
C GLU A 128 -3.24 23.11 -21.12
N THR A 129 -4.17 22.47 -21.83
CA THR A 129 -5.55 22.29 -21.38
C THR A 129 -5.57 21.46 -20.11
N ALA A 130 -4.85 20.34 -20.10
CA ALA A 130 -4.73 19.47 -18.93
C ALA A 130 -4.18 20.24 -17.72
N LYS A 131 -3.14 21.07 -17.90
CA LYS A 131 -2.61 21.93 -16.84
C LYS A 131 -3.67 22.90 -16.30
N LYS A 132 -4.40 23.59 -17.20
CA LYS A 132 -5.47 24.54 -16.83
C LYS A 132 -6.63 23.85 -16.09
N THR A 133 -6.93 22.61 -16.46
CA THR A 133 -7.96 21.78 -15.81
C THR A 133 -7.44 20.94 -14.64
N HIS A 134 -6.21 21.19 -14.17
CA HIS A 134 -5.59 20.50 -13.04
C HIS A 134 -5.56 18.97 -13.20
N PHE A 135 -5.18 18.50 -14.39
CA PHE A 135 -5.05 17.08 -14.75
C PHE A 135 -6.34 16.28 -14.43
N PRO A 136 -7.39 16.39 -15.25
CA PRO A 136 -8.68 15.78 -14.94
C PRO A 136 -8.60 14.26 -14.98
N GLN A 137 -9.31 13.62 -14.06
CA GLN A 137 -9.41 12.16 -13.97
C GLN A 137 -10.38 11.61 -15.04
N PHE A 138 -10.03 10.47 -15.64
CA PHE A 138 -10.84 9.72 -16.62
C PHE A 138 -10.54 8.22 -16.56
N ASP A 139 -11.25 7.41 -17.32
CA ASP A 139 -11.25 5.95 -17.15
C ASP A 139 -9.89 5.31 -17.40
N GLU A 140 -9.15 5.72 -18.44
CA GLU A 140 -7.85 5.14 -18.77
C GLU A 140 -6.81 5.39 -17.67
N ILE A 141 -6.80 6.58 -17.05
CA ILE A 141 -5.91 6.87 -15.93
C ILE A 141 -6.38 6.18 -14.64
N ASN A 142 -7.69 5.93 -14.47
CA ASN A 142 -8.20 5.13 -13.36
C ASN A 142 -7.69 3.68 -13.45
N GLU A 143 -7.72 3.11 -14.65
CA GLU A 143 -7.21 1.76 -14.90
C GLU A 143 -5.69 1.69 -14.75
N PHE A 144 -4.95 2.74 -15.13
CA PHE A 144 -3.53 2.88 -14.80
C PHE A 144 -3.28 2.74 -13.29
N TRP A 145 -3.97 3.53 -12.47
CA TRP A 145 -3.81 3.49 -11.01
C TRP A 145 -4.14 2.12 -10.42
N LYS A 146 -5.24 1.50 -10.86
CA LYS A 146 -5.63 0.17 -10.38
C LYS A 146 -4.65 -0.93 -10.77
N LYS A 147 -4.07 -0.83 -11.96
CA LYS A 147 -3.11 -1.81 -12.49
C LYS A 147 -1.80 -1.73 -11.71
N ASP A 148 -1.19 -0.55 -11.68
CA ASP A 148 0.18 -0.39 -11.18
C ASP A 148 0.22 -0.33 -9.65
N PHE A 149 -0.89 0.02 -8.99
CA PHE A 149 -1.05 -0.03 -7.54
C PHE A 149 -2.02 -1.12 -7.09
N SER A 150 -2.09 -2.23 -7.83
CA SER A 150 -3.09 -3.29 -7.58
C SER A 150 -3.06 -3.87 -6.16
N PHE A 151 -1.94 -3.78 -5.45
CA PHE A 151 -1.82 -4.17 -4.04
C PHE A 151 -2.71 -3.35 -3.08
N LEU A 152 -3.12 -2.14 -3.46
CA LEU A 152 -4.09 -1.31 -2.73
C LEU A 152 -5.54 -1.75 -2.96
N PHE A 153 -5.83 -2.34 -4.12
CA PHE A 153 -7.20 -2.66 -4.57
C PHE A 153 -7.55 -4.15 -4.47
N LYS A 154 -6.57 -5.04 -4.35
CA LYS A 154 -6.78 -6.49 -4.35
C LYS A 154 -6.63 -7.14 -2.99
N ASN A 155 -6.04 -6.46 -2.00
CA ASN A 155 -5.81 -7.02 -0.67
C ASN A 155 -7.04 -6.78 0.24
N PRO A 156 -7.82 -7.83 0.59
CA PRO A 156 -9.04 -7.65 1.37
C PRO A 156 -8.78 -7.09 2.77
N ASN A 157 -7.72 -7.54 3.44
CA ASN A 157 -7.38 -7.08 4.79
C ASN A 157 -7.03 -5.59 4.81
N PHE A 158 -6.32 -5.11 3.77
CA PHE A 158 -6.03 -3.69 3.63
C PHE A 158 -7.29 -2.88 3.31
N ILE A 159 -8.14 -3.35 2.41
CA ILE A 159 -9.41 -2.66 2.10
C ILE A 159 -10.30 -2.57 3.35
N ASP A 160 -10.37 -3.64 4.13
CA ASP A 160 -11.15 -3.68 5.37
C ASP A 160 -10.61 -2.70 6.42
N SER A 161 -9.30 -2.45 6.46
CA SER A 161 -8.69 -1.47 7.38
C SER A 161 -9.01 -0.03 7.01
N LEU A 162 -9.37 0.25 5.76
CA LEU A 162 -9.78 1.58 5.29
C LEU A 162 -11.23 1.92 5.64
N VAL A 163 -12.06 0.93 5.97
CA VAL A 163 -13.49 1.15 6.24
C VAL A 163 -13.66 1.98 7.52
N GLY A 164 -14.48 3.03 7.41
CA GLY A 164 -14.85 3.94 8.50
C GLY A 164 -13.72 4.83 9.04
N THR A 165 -12.59 4.88 8.34
CA THR A 165 -11.51 5.85 8.55
C THR A 165 -11.96 7.29 8.26
N THR A 166 -11.32 8.24 8.95
CA THR A 166 -11.28 9.66 8.55
C THR A 166 -10.40 9.83 7.30
N ASN A 167 -10.50 10.99 6.63
CA ASN A 167 -9.66 11.27 5.47
C ASN A 167 -8.15 11.23 5.81
N LYS A 168 -7.75 11.72 6.99
CA LYS A 168 -6.35 11.71 7.43
C LYS A 168 -5.85 10.29 7.72
N GLU A 169 -6.65 9.47 8.41
CA GLU A 169 -6.31 8.07 8.67
C GLU A 169 -6.24 7.27 7.37
N PHE A 170 -7.18 7.48 6.45
CA PHE A 170 -7.19 6.86 5.14
C PHE A 170 -5.90 7.16 4.38
N GLU A 171 -5.53 8.44 4.28
CA GLU A 171 -4.29 8.87 3.61
C GLU A 171 -3.04 8.22 4.24
N ASN A 172 -2.93 8.23 5.57
CA ASN A 172 -1.80 7.63 6.28
C ASN A 172 -1.70 6.12 6.07
N LEU A 173 -2.83 5.39 6.09
CA LEU A 173 -2.84 3.95 5.86
C LEU A 173 -2.41 3.60 4.43
N VAL A 174 -2.85 4.38 3.44
CA VAL A 174 -2.45 4.20 2.04
C VAL A 174 -0.97 4.50 1.86
N LEU A 175 -0.47 5.59 2.46
CA LEU A 175 0.95 5.93 2.42
C LEU A 175 1.81 4.82 3.04
N ASN A 176 1.45 4.32 4.22
CA ASN A 176 2.19 3.23 4.87
C ASN A 176 2.17 1.97 4.00
N LYS A 177 1.02 1.62 3.43
CA LYS A 177 0.91 0.47 2.53
C LYS A 177 1.78 0.61 1.28
N LEU A 178 1.87 1.81 0.72
CA LEU A 178 2.76 2.14 -0.39
C LEU A 178 4.24 1.98 0.01
N LYS A 179 4.65 2.52 1.16
CA LYS A 179 6.01 2.38 1.69
C LYS A 179 6.41 0.92 1.88
N ASP A 180 5.53 0.14 2.52
CA ASP A 180 5.74 -1.28 2.78
C ASP A 180 5.88 -2.06 1.49
N GLN A 181 5.03 -1.78 0.50
CA GLN A 181 5.08 -2.45 -0.80
C GLN A 181 6.36 -2.08 -1.55
N TYR A 182 6.71 -0.80 -1.60
CA TYR A 182 7.91 -0.33 -2.27
C TYR A 182 9.17 -0.97 -1.68
N SER A 183 9.30 -0.99 -0.35
CA SER A 183 10.43 -1.65 0.31
C SER A 183 10.50 -3.14 -0.07
N LYS A 184 9.37 -3.86 0.01
CA LYS A 184 9.35 -5.29 -0.35
C LYS A 184 9.76 -5.53 -1.81
N ASP A 185 9.30 -4.70 -2.74
CA ASP A 185 9.60 -4.88 -4.16
C ASP A 185 11.07 -4.55 -4.46
N VAL A 186 11.63 -3.54 -3.81
CA VAL A 186 13.07 -3.22 -3.89
C VAL A 186 13.92 -4.37 -3.35
N ASP A 187 13.57 -4.90 -2.16
CA ASP A 187 14.29 -6.01 -1.55
C ASP A 187 14.26 -7.25 -2.47
N ASN A 188 13.09 -7.57 -3.02
CA ASN A 188 12.93 -8.69 -3.95
C ASN A 188 13.76 -8.50 -5.23
N ARG A 189 13.80 -7.27 -5.77
CA ARG A 189 14.62 -6.96 -6.95
C ARG A 189 16.10 -7.13 -6.64
N ASN A 190 16.57 -6.61 -5.51
CA ASN A 190 17.98 -6.72 -5.10
C ASN A 190 18.35 -8.19 -4.85
N PHE A 191 17.44 -8.98 -4.27
CA PHE A 191 17.63 -10.42 -4.08
C PHE A 191 17.74 -11.16 -5.42
N ASN A 192 16.88 -10.84 -6.40
CA ASN A 192 16.95 -11.44 -7.73
C ASN A 192 18.24 -11.06 -8.47
N ILE A 193 18.70 -9.81 -8.36
CA ILE A 193 20.00 -9.38 -8.92
C ILE A 193 21.14 -10.21 -8.31
N LEU A 194 21.11 -10.48 -7.01
CA LEU A 194 22.11 -11.32 -6.37
C LEU A 194 22.10 -12.75 -6.93
N ILE A 195 20.91 -13.34 -7.13
CA ILE A 195 20.77 -14.66 -7.76
C ILE A 195 21.34 -14.65 -9.18
N ASP A 196 20.97 -13.65 -9.99
CA ASP A 196 21.42 -13.53 -11.38
C ASP A 196 22.96 -13.40 -11.46
N GLU A 197 23.60 -12.64 -10.56
CA GLU A 197 25.06 -12.53 -10.52
C GLU A 197 25.74 -13.84 -10.10
N VAL A 198 25.15 -14.64 -9.20
CA VAL A 198 25.65 -15.97 -8.85
C VAL A 198 25.61 -16.90 -10.06
N ASP A 199 24.48 -16.92 -10.77
CA ASP A 199 24.29 -17.77 -11.94
C ASP A 199 25.22 -17.36 -13.09
N ASN A 200 25.36 -16.05 -13.33
CA ASN A 200 26.28 -15.50 -14.34
C ASN A 200 27.74 -15.84 -14.02
N MET A 201 28.15 -15.74 -12.74
CA MET A 201 29.50 -16.12 -12.32
C MET A 201 29.75 -17.61 -12.58
N ALA A 202 28.83 -18.48 -12.16
CA ALA A 202 28.95 -19.92 -12.37
C ALA A 202 29.08 -20.27 -13.87
N HIS A 203 28.20 -19.70 -14.69
CA HIS A 203 28.21 -19.91 -16.14
C HIS A 203 29.52 -19.46 -16.80
N ASN A 204 30.01 -18.26 -16.44
CA ASN A 204 31.24 -17.71 -17.02
C ASN A 204 32.48 -18.52 -16.63
N ILE A 205 32.55 -19.00 -15.39
CA ILE A 205 33.62 -19.87 -14.92
C ILE A 205 33.59 -21.20 -15.69
N GLU A 206 32.43 -21.84 -15.81
CA GLU A 206 32.28 -23.11 -16.52
C GLU A 206 32.66 -23.00 -18.01
N LEU A 207 32.16 -21.96 -18.69
CA LEU A 207 32.49 -21.66 -20.07
C LEU A 207 34.01 -21.47 -20.27
N THR A 208 34.63 -20.69 -19.39
CA THR A 208 36.06 -20.38 -19.49
C THR A 208 36.92 -21.59 -19.13
N ALA A 209 36.54 -22.37 -18.12
CA ALA A 209 37.21 -23.62 -17.75
C ALA A 209 37.18 -24.63 -18.91
N SER A 210 36.03 -24.75 -19.59
CA SER A 210 35.89 -25.60 -20.78
C SER A 210 36.83 -25.16 -21.92
N LYS A 211 36.96 -23.85 -22.16
CA LYS A 211 37.93 -23.31 -23.13
C LYS A 211 39.37 -23.60 -22.73
N VAL A 212 39.71 -23.53 -21.43
CA VAL A 212 41.05 -23.88 -20.93
C VAL A 212 41.36 -25.36 -21.17
N ILE A 213 40.42 -26.26 -20.89
CA ILE A 213 40.57 -27.71 -21.14
C ILE A 213 40.84 -27.97 -22.63
N ASN A 214 40.18 -27.22 -23.52
CA ASN A 214 40.34 -27.33 -24.97
C ASN A 214 41.52 -26.52 -25.54
N ASN A 215 42.41 -25.98 -24.69
CA ASN A 215 43.52 -25.10 -25.08
C ASN A 215 43.11 -23.85 -25.90
N GLN A 216 41.87 -23.41 -25.75
CA GLN A 216 41.28 -22.22 -26.40
C GLN A 216 41.31 -20.98 -25.49
N ALA A 217 41.69 -21.13 -24.22
CA ALA A 217 41.91 -20.07 -23.26
C ALA A 217 43.05 -20.45 -22.30
N THR A 218 43.56 -19.46 -21.57
CA THR A 218 44.64 -19.60 -20.59
C THR A 218 44.08 -19.73 -19.18
N LYS A 219 44.87 -20.34 -18.28
CA LYS A 219 44.54 -20.37 -16.84
C LYS A 219 44.41 -18.96 -16.24
N LYS A 220 45.13 -17.97 -16.80
CA LYS A 220 45.04 -16.57 -16.38
C LYS A 220 43.66 -15.99 -16.70
N GLU A 221 43.10 -16.28 -17.88
CA GLU A 221 41.74 -15.86 -18.24
C GLU A 221 40.67 -16.49 -17.34
N LEU A 222 40.85 -17.76 -16.95
CA LEU A 222 39.96 -18.39 -15.95
C LEU A 222 40.01 -17.68 -14.60
N LEU A 223 41.20 -17.34 -14.10
CA LEU A 223 41.33 -16.57 -12.85
C LEU A 223 40.67 -15.20 -12.97
N SER A 224 40.84 -14.50 -14.09
CA SER A 224 40.18 -13.21 -14.33
C SER A 224 38.65 -13.33 -14.37
N ALA A 225 38.09 -14.41 -14.92
CA ALA A 225 36.65 -14.66 -14.88
C ALA A 225 36.13 -14.89 -13.45
N ILE A 226 36.89 -15.60 -12.60
CA ILE A 226 36.57 -15.79 -11.18
C ILE A 226 36.62 -14.45 -10.44
N ASP A 227 37.70 -13.67 -10.62
CA ASP A 227 37.88 -12.38 -9.95
C ASP A 227 36.76 -11.39 -10.32
N GLN A 228 36.37 -11.33 -11.60
CA GLN A 228 35.26 -10.50 -12.06
C GLN A 228 33.93 -10.91 -11.41
N GLY A 229 33.65 -12.23 -11.34
CA GLY A 229 32.46 -12.73 -10.68
C GLY A 229 32.41 -12.37 -9.19
N ILE A 230 33.54 -12.46 -8.49
CA ILE A 230 33.65 -12.05 -7.08
C ILE A 230 33.35 -10.55 -6.91
N GLN A 231 33.89 -9.70 -7.79
CA GLN A 231 33.64 -8.25 -7.73
C GLN A 231 32.16 -7.91 -7.94
N ASN A 232 31.52 -8.54 -8.93
CA ASN A 232 30.10 -8.34 -9.19
C ASN A 232 29.23 -8.78 -7.99
N LEU A 233 29.55 -9.93 -7.39
CA LEU A 233 28.85 -10.42 -6.20
C LEU A 233 29.04 -9.51 -5.00
N GLN A 234 30.23 -8.92 -4.81
CA GLN A 234 30.46 -7.94 -3.76
C GLN A 234 29.56 -6.72 -3.94
N PHE A 235 29.44 -6.21 -5.17
CA PHE A 235 28.56 -5.09 -5.47
C PHE A 235 27.07 -5.44 -5.26
N ALA A 236 26.62 -6.61 -5.73
CA ALA A 236 25.22 -7.06 -5.52
C ALA A 236 24.91 -7.25 -4.03
N LYS A 237 25.87 -7.80 -3.28
CA LYS A 237 25.80 -7.97 -1.82
C LYS A 237 25.58 -6.63 -1.11
N GLU A 238 26.37 -5.61 -1.43
CA GLU A 238 26.25 -4.29 -0.80
C GLU A 238 24.84 -3.72 -0.98
N ASN A 239 24.27 -3.84 -2.19
CA ASN A 239 22.92 -3.37 -2.48
C ASN A 239 21.81 -4.18 -1.76
N PHE A 240 22.04 -5.47 -1.50
CA PHE A 240 21.11 -6.32 -0.75
C PHE A 240 21.07 -5.98 0.75
N PHE A 241 22.21 -5.66 1.36
CA PHE A 241 22.26 -5.38 2.81
C PHE A 241 21.87 -3.94 3.17
N LEU A 242 22.00 -2.97 2.26
CA LEU A 242 21.51 -1.60 2.47
C LEU A 242 19.99 -1.54 2.74
N SER A 243 19.22 -2.50 2.22
CA SER A 243 17.78 -2.62 2.53
C SER A 243 17.48 -3.15 3.94
N GLU A 244 18.37 -3.94 4.54
CA GLU A 244 18.19 -4.50 5.89
C GLU A 244 18.59 -3.49 6.97
N ASP A 245 19.73 -2.80 6.82
CA ASP A 245 20.21 -1.82 7.81
C ASP A 245 19.21 -0.64 8.01
N SER A 246 18.45 -0.28 6.97
CA SER A 246 17.40 0.76 7.04
C SER A 246 16.15 0.36 7.85
N LYS A 247 15.96 -0.95 8.09
CA LYS A 247 14.84 -1.49 8.89
C LYS A 247 15.19 -1.55 10.37
N ASP A 248 16.45 -1.82 10.70
CA ASP A 248 16.90 -1.92 12.10
C ASP A 248 16.97 -0.54 12.78
N GLU A 249 17.36 0.53 12.07
CA GLU A 249 17.33 1.89 12.65
C GLU A 249 15.92 2.40 13.00
N LYS A 250 14.86 1.82 12.41
CA LYS A 250 13.47 2.18 12.73
C LYS A 250 12.91 1.44 13.95
N ASN A 251 13.50 0.30 14.34
CA ASN A 251 13.07 -0.47 15.50
C ASN A 251 13.71 -0.01 16.82
N ASP A 252 14.85 0.71 16.76
CA ASP A 252 15.55 1.22 17.95
C ASP A 252 15.04 2.60 18.46
N LYS A 253 13.95 3.14 17.87
CA LYS A 253 13.32 4.41 18.30
C LYS A 253 11.86 4.27 18.76
N GLN A 254 11.50 3.15 19.39
CA GLN A 254 10.24 3.01 20.14
C GLN A 254 10.45 3.02 21.64
#